data_AF-A0A7V6Q345-F1
#
_entry.id   AF-A0A7V6Q345-F1
#
_cell.length_a   1.000
_cell.length_b   1.000
_cell.length_c   1.000
_cell.angle_alpha   90.00
_cell.angle_beta   90.00
_cell.angle_gamma   90.00
#
_symmetry.space_group_name_H-M   'P 1'
#
loop_
_entity.id
_entity.type
_entity.pdbx_description
1 polymer ?
#
loop_
_entity_poly.entity_id
_entity_poly.type
_entity_poly.pdbx_seq_one_letter_code
_entity_poly.pdbx_strand_id
1 'polypeptide(L)'
;MLEKAVSGALVIISIAYLYMAKGLSFGSASQPGVGFMPTIVGAMAVVLSIINFISVMLKKDNKKANKKDDDTAPKMDIIKLVKFVAGCIVYVFMLDYTGFLIATFVVMVYLLKVTEVQGWVLPVIVSAGTSLGFYIVFEKMLGVLLP
;
A
#
# COMPACT_ATOMS: atom_id res chain seq x y z
N MET A 1 5.91 -0.51 -25.60
CA MET A 1 6.21 -1.96 -25.44
C MET A 1 6.19 -2.36 -23.98
N LEU A 2 6.94 -1.69 -23.10
CA LEU A 2 6.92 -1.95 -21.65
C LEU A 2 5.51 -1.86 -21.04
N GLU A 3 4.75 -0.79 -21.32
CA GLU A 3 3.38 -0.63 -20.78
C GLU A 3 2.42 -1.75 -21.17
N LYS A 4 2.52 -2.26 -22.41
CA LYS A 4 1.71 -3.38 -22.92
C LYS A 4 2.10 -4.70 -22.23
N ALA A 5 3.38 -4.90 -21.95
CA ALA A 5 3.88 -6.07 -21.24
C ALA A 5 3.46 -6.05 -19.76
N VAL A 6 3.54 -4.88 -19.11
CA VAL A 6 3.13 -4.71 -17.70
C VAL A 6 1.62 -4.89 -17.55
N SER A 7 0.80 -4.28 -18.42
CA SER A 7 -0.66 -4.47 -18.36
C SER A 7 -1.07 -5.91 -18.66
N GLY A 8 -0.41 -6.58 -19.60
CA GLY A 8 -0.62 -8.01 -19.86
C GLY A 8 -0.25 -8.89 -18.66
N ALA A 9 0.89 -8.64 -18.03
CA ALA A 9 1.31 -9.37 -16.83
C ALA A 9 0.32 -9.19 -15.67
N LEU A 10 -0.21 -7.97 -15.47
CA LEU A 10 -1.23 -7.68 -14.44
C LEU A 10 -2.51 -8.49 -14.65
N VAL A 11 -2.97 -8.66 -15.90
CA VAL A 11 -4.13 -9.51 -16.21
C VAL A 11 -3.84 -10.96 -15.84
N ILE A 12 -2.69 -11.50 -16.23
CA ILE A 12 -2.30 -12.89 -15.94
C ILE A 12 -2.22 -13.13 -14.43
N ILE A 13 -1.56 -12.24 -13.69
CA ILE A 13 -1.41 -12.33 -12.23
C ILE A 13 -2.77 -12.27 -11.54
N SER A 14 -3.65 -11.36 -11.96
CA SER A 14 -5.00 -11.21 -11.38
C SER A 14 -5.87 -12.45 -11.61
N ILE A 15 -5.80 -13.05 -12.80
CA ILE A 15 -6.51 -14.30 -13.11
C ILE A 15 -5.94 -15.46 -12.29
N ALA A 16 -4.62 -15.57 -12.18
CA ALA A 16 -3.98 -16.62 -11.37
C ALA A 16 -4.36 -16.50 -9.89
N TYR A 17 -4.36 -15.28 -9.35
CA TYR A 17 -4.82 -14.99 -7.99
C TYR A 17 -6.26 -15.42 -7.77
N LEU A 18 -7.17 -15.05 -8.68
CA LEU A 18 -8.59 -15.45 -8.58
C LEU A 18 -8.76 -16.97 -8.72
N TYR A 19 -7.93 -17.63 -9.52
CA TYR A 19 -7.94 -19.09 -9.64
C TYR A 19 -7.51 -19.77 -8.33
N MET A 20 -6.48 -19.25 -7.67
CA MET A 20 -6.08 -19.72 -6.32
C MET A 20 -7.17 -19.43 -5.28
N ALA A 21 -7.82 -18.27 -5.37
CA ALA A 21 -8.90 -17.88 -4.46
C ALA A 21 -10.14 -18.79 -4.57
N LYS A 22 -10.41 -19.38 -5.75
CA LYS A 22 -11.49 -20.39 -5.91
C LYS A 22 -11.26 -21.67 -5.11
N GLY A 23 -10.01 -21.98 -4.74
CA GLY A 23 -9.70 -23.12 -3.87
C GLY A 23 -10.10 -22.90 -2.42
N LEU A 24 -10.44 -21.66 -2.04
CA LEU A 24 -10.88 -21.30 -0.69
C LEU A 24 -12.41 -21.35 -0.62
N SER A 25 -12.96 -21.90 0.46
CA SER A 25 -14.40 -21.92 0.69
C SER A 25 -14.95 -20.48 0.73
N PHE A 26 -15.80 -20.15 -0.25
CA PHE A 26 -16.48 -18.85 -0.32
C PHE A 26 -17.42 -18.62 0.88
N GLY A 27 -17.88 -19.69 1.52
CA GLY A 27 -18.84 -19.66 2.62
C GLY A 27 -20.26 -19.31 2.14
N SER A 28 -21.04 -18.65 2.98
CA SER A 28 -22.41 -18.19 2.70
C SER A 28 -22.55 -16.69 2.94
N ALA A 29 -23.58 -16.05 2.38
CA ALA A 29 -23.86 -14.62 2.60
C ALA A 29 -24.07 -14.27 4.09
N SER A 30 -24.53 -15.23 4.90
CA SER A 30 -24.69 -15.06 6.35
C SER A 30 -23.44 -15.45 7.15
N GLN A 31 -22.47 -16.15 6.54
CA GLN A 31 -21.22 -16.56 7.18
C GLN A 31 -20.10 -16.61 6.13
N PRO A 32 -19.46 -15.46 5.84
CA PRO A 32 -18.47 -15.37 4.79
C PRO A 32 -17.28 -16.28 5.11
N GLY A 33 -16.93 -17.14 4.16
CA GLY A 33 -15.80 -18.05 4.29
C GLY A 33 -14.47 -17.35 4.00
N VAL A 34 -13.37 -18.03 4.29
CA VAL A 34 -12.01 -17.53 4.03
C VAL A 34 -11.76 -17.15 2.56
N GLY A 35 -12.56 -17.68 1.63
CA GLY A 35 -12.51 -17.35 0.20
C GLY A 35 -13.35 -16.14 -0.22
N PHE A 36 -14.21 -15.59 0.64
CA PHE A 36 -15.12 -14.49 0.28
C PHE A 36 -14.35 -13.22 -0.13
N MET A 37 -13.48 -12.71 0.76
CA MET A 37 -12.66 -11.52 0.50
C MET A 37 -11.68 -11.72 -0.66
N PRO A 38 -10.88 -12.82 -0.72
CA PRO A 38 -10.00 -13.08 -1.85
C PRO A 38 -10.72 -13.14 -3.20
N THR A 39 -11.93 -13.72 -3.23
CA THR A 39 -12.68 -13.86 -4.49
C THR A 39 -13.22 -12.50 -4.97
N ILE A 40 -13.75 -11.67 -4.08
CA ILE A 40 -14.26 -10.33 -4.43
C ILE A 40 -13.11 -9.43 -4.90
N VAL A 41 -12.02 -9.38 -4.14
CA VAL A 41 -10.85 -8.57 -4.48
C VAL A 41 -10.22 -9.06 -5.78
N GLY A 42 -10.11 -10.38 -5.97
CA GLY A 42 -9.62 -10.97 -7.21
C GLY A 42 -10.52 -10.64 -8.41
N ALA A 43 -11.84 -10.66 -8.24
CA ALA A 43 -12.78 -10.37 -9.31
C ALA A 43 -12.67 -8.90 -9.74
N MET A 44 -12.61 -7.98 -8.78
CA MET A 44 -12.35 -6.57 -9.05
C MET A 44 -11.00 -6.37 -9.74
N ALA A 45 -9.93 -7.02 -9.26
CA ALA A 45 -8.60 -6.91 -9.85
C ALA A 45 -8.55 -7.38 -11.30
N VAL A 46 -9.24 -8.48 -11.64
CA VAL A 46 -9.37 -8.97 -13.03
C VAL A 46 -10.09 -7.94 -13.89
N VAL A 47 -11.22 -7.41 -13.44
CA VAL A 47 -11.99 -6.39 -14.19
C VAL A 47 -11.15 -5.14 -14.45
N LEU A 48 -10.51 -4.59 -13.41
CA LEU A 48 -9.66 -3.40 -13.53
C LEU A 48 -8.46 -3.65 -14.44
N SER A 49 -7.83 -4.83 -14.35
CA SER A 49 -6.69 -5.19 -15.20
C SER A 49 -7.08 -5.31 -16.67
N ILE A 50 -8.26 -5.87 -16.97
CA ILE A 50 -8.79 -5.96 -18.33
C ILE A 50 -9.09 -4.56 -18.88
N ILE A 51 -9.75 -3.70 -18.09
CA ILE A 51 -10.02 -2.30 -18.48
C ILE A 51 -8.71 -1.59 -18.81
N ASN A 52 -7.70 -1.70 -17.93
CA ASN A 52 -6.39 -1.10 -18.14
C ASN A 52 -5.70 -1.65 -19.40
N PHE A 53 -5.75 -2.97 -19.62
CA PHE A 53 -5.18 -3.61 -20.81
C PHE A 53 -5.85 -3.10 -22.10
N ILE A 54 -7.18 -3.00 -22.11
CA ILE A 54 -7.94 -2.42 -23.22
C ILE A 54 -7.58 -0.95 -23.43
N SER A 55 -7.49 -0.13 -22.37
CA SER A 55 -7.08 1.26 -22.46
C SER A 55 -5.67 1.43 -23.04
N VAL A 56 -4.74 0.53 -22.69
CA VAL A 56 -3.36 0.51 -23.22
C VAL A 56 -3.31 0.00 -24.66
N MET A 57 -4.19 -0.92 -25.07
CA MET A 57 -4.30 -1.37 -26.47
C MET A 57 -4.97 -0.33 -27.38
N LEU A 58 -6.02 0.34 -26.87
CA LEU A 58 -6.77 1.38 -27.59
C LEU A 58 -6.01 2.71 -27.68
N LYS A 59 -5.01 2.93 -26.81
CA LYS A 59 -4.04 3.99 -27.02
C LYS A 59 -3.28 3.72 -28.33
N LYS A 60 -3.74 4.39 -29.40
CA LYS A 60 -3.02 4.51 -30.67
C LYS A 60 -1.61 4.98 -30.35
N ASP A 61 -0.62 4.34 -30.98
CA ASP A 61 0.82 4.61 -30.82
C ASP A 61 1.13 6.06 -31.26
N ASN A 62 0.75 7.05 -30.46
CA ASN A 62 1.20 8.44 -30.56
C ASN A 62 2.61 8.51 -29.97
N LYS A 63 3.52 7.72 -30.54
CA LYS A 63 4.94 7.95 -30.41
C LYS A 63 5.26 9.15 -31.29
N LYS A 64 5.32 10.33 -30.64
CA LYS A 64 5.69 11.68 -31.11
C LYS A 64 4.54 12.69 -31.17
N ALA A 65 3.89 12.94 -30.04
CA ALA A 65 3.28 14.25 -29.77
C ALA A 65 3.15 14.52 -28.26
N ASN A 66 4.18 14.22 -27.46
CA ASN A 66 4.54 15.09 -26.35
C ASN A 66 5.98 14.85 -25.86
N LYS A 67 6.95 15.21 -26.71
CA LYS A 67 8.36 15.37 -26.29
C LYS A 67 8.65 16.83 -25.90
N LYS A 68 7.59 17.60 -25.62
CA LYS A 68 7.58 19.02 -25.29
C LYS A 68 6.32 19.35 -24.49
N ASP A 69 6.17 18.69 -23.36
CA ASP A 69 5.55 19.28 -22.17
C ASP A 69 5.86 18.35 -21.01
N ASP A 70 6.79 18.86 -20.23
CA ASP A 70 6.85 18.74 -18.79
C ASP A 70 7.54 17.51 -18.18
N ASP A 71 8.62 17.85 -17.51
CA ASP A 71 9.53 17.08 -16.68
C ASP A 71 8.84 16.74 -15.33
N THR A 72 7.59 16.26 -15.39
CA THR A 72 6.70 16.07 -14.24
C THR A 72 6.07 14.68 -14.18
N ALA A 73 6.71 13.67 -14.76
CA ALA A 73 6.67 12.37 -14.08
C ALA A 73 7.40 12.61 -12.76
N PRO A 74 6.76 12.48 -11.57
CA PRO A 74 7.49 12.59 -10.33
C PRO A 74 8.57 11.53 -10.43
N LYS A 75 9.84 11.96 -10.56
CA LYS A 75 10.98 11.05 -10.49
C LYS A 75 10.81 10.39 -9.15
N MET A 76 10.28 9.17 -9.18
CA MET A 76 10.04 8.41 -7.97
C MET A 76 11.43 8.28 -7.37
N ASP A 77 11.68 9.00 -6.29
CA ASP A 77 12.96 8.98 -5.63
C ASP A 77 13.09 7.57 -5.06
N ILE A 78 13.70 6.67 -5.84
CA ILE A 78 13.94 5.28 -5.46
C ILE A 78 14.65 5.25 -4.11
N ILE A 79 15.48 6.26 -3.83
CA ILE A 79 16.13 6.49 -2.55
C ILE A 79 15.13 6.75 -1.42
N LYS A 80 14.09 7.57 -1.64
CA LYS A 80 13.02 7.81 -0.64
C LYS A 80 12.20 6.55 -0.42
N LEU A 81 11.87 5.82 -1.49
CA LEU A 81 11.16 4.54 -1.40
C LEU A 81 11.96 3.52 -0.59
N VAL A 82 13.25 3.37 -0.87
CA VAL A 82 14.15 2.47 -0.14
C VAL A 82 14.25 2.86 1.34
N LYS A 83 14.39 4.16 1.64
CA LYS A 83 14.39 4.67 3.03
C LYS A 83 13.08 4.40 3.75
N PHE A 84 11.95 4.61 3.08
CA PHE A 84 10.62 4.33 3.63
C PHE A 84 10.49 2.85 4.00
N VAL A 85 10.79 1.95 3.06
CA VAL A 85 10.75 0.50 3.29
C VAL A 85 11.69 0.07 4.40
N ALA A 86 12.92 0.61 4.43
CA ALA A 86 13.87 0.35 5.50
C ALA A 86 13.33 0.79 6.87
N GLY A 87 12.70 1.97 6.96
CA GLY A 87 12.05 2.44 8.18
C GLY A 87 10.95 1.50 8.68
N CYS A 88 10.11 0.97 7.77
CA CYS A 88 9.10 -0.02 8.12
C CYS A 88 9.71 -1.32 8.66
N ILE A 89 10.80 -1.80 8.04
CA ILE A 89 11.50 -3.00 8.52
C ILE A 89 12.05 -2.77 9.93
N VAL A 90 12.70 -1.63 10.17
CA VAL A 90 13.23 -1.27 11.48
C VAL A 90 12.12 -1.20 12.52
N TYR A 91 10.95 -0.65 12.19
CA TYR A 91 9.81 -0.57 13.11
C TYR A 91 9.32 -1.94 13.59
N VAL A 92 9.27 -2.94 12.71
CA VAL A 92 8.87 -4.31 13.10
C VAL A 92 9.83 -4.87 14.15
N PHE A 93 11.14 -4.69 13.97
CA PHE A 93 12.12 -5.10 14.98
C PHE A 93 12.02 -4.25 16.25
N MET A 94 11.77 -2.95 16.13
CA MET A 94 11.72 -2.03 17.25
C MET A 94 10.49 -2.26 18.15
N LEU A 95 9.37 -2.70 17.56
CA LEU A 95 8.14 -3.07 18.27
C LEU A 95 8.41 -4.11 19.35
N ASP A 96 9.14 -5.18 19.03
CA ASP A 96 9.42 -6.28 19.96
C ASP A 96 10.31 -5.87 21.14
N TYR A 97 11.17 -4.85 20.96
CA TYR A 97 12.14 -4.43 21.98
C TYR A 97 11.71 -3.24 22.83
N THR A 98 10.94 -2.29 22.27
CA THR A 98 10.63 -1.00 22.91
C THR A 98 9.16 -0.78 23.19
N GLY A 99 8.28 -1.64 22.67
CA GLY A 99 6.84 -1.51 22.75
C GLY A 99 6.26 -0.51 21.74
N PHE A 100 4.95 -0.58 21.55
CA PHE A 100 4.18 0.13 20.52
C PHE A 100 4.34 1.65 20.60
N LEU A 101 4.33 2.21 21.81
CA LEU A 101 4.29 3.66 22.00
C LEU A 101 5.57 4.35 21.48
N ILE A 102 6.72 3.80 21.85
CA ILE A 102 8.04 4.34 21.49
C ILE A 102 8.36 4.00 20.03
N ALA A 103 8.14 2.76 19.61
CA ALA A 103 8.41 2.32 18.23
C ALA A 103 7.59 3.14 17.21
N THR A 104 6.29 3.33 17.47
CA THR A 104 5.39 4.06 16.57
C THR A 104 5.75 5.53 16.50
N PHE A 105 6.08 6.15 17.64
CA PHE A 105 6.51 7.55 17.66
C PHE A 105 7.77 7.76 16.81
N VAL A 106 8.81 6.93 17.02
CA VAL A 106 10.08 7.07 16.31
C VAL A 106 9.93 6.82 14.81
N VAL A 107 9.23 5.75 14.42
CA VAL A 107 9.05 5.44 12.99
C VAL A 107 8.23 6.53 12.30
N MET A 108 7.20 7.08 12.96
CA MET A 108 6.33 8.05 12.33
C MET A 108 7.04 9.39 12.13
N VAL A 109 7.88 9.82 13.09
CA VAL A 109 8.77 10.98 12.91
C VAL A 109 9.72 10.73 11.73
N TYR A 110 10.34 9.55 11.68
CA TYR A 110 11.25 9.18 10.59
C TYR A 110 10.56 9.21 9.22
N LEU A 111 9.40 8.57 9.07
CA LEU A 111 8.67 8.49 7.81
C LEU A 111 8.17 9.87 7.34
N LEU A 112 7.68 10.71 8.25
CA LEU A 112 7.27 12.08 7.93
C LEU A 112 8.46 12.93 7.47
N LYS A 113 9.65 12.71 8.04
CA LYS A 113 10.88 13.38 7.58
C LYS A 113 11.39 12.85 6.24
N VAL A 114 11.30 11.54 5.98
CA VAL A 114 11.64 10.94 4.68
C VAL A 114 10.71 11.45 3.57
N THR A 115 9.46 11.75 3.92
CA THR A 115 8.44 12.32 3.03
C THR A 115 8.55 13.86 2.91
N GLU A 116 9.63 14.45 3.43
CA GLU A 116 9.93 15.90 3.31
C GLU A 116 8.85 16.83 3.88
N VAL A 117 8.12 16.38 4.91
CA VAL A 117 7.19 17.26 5.63
C VAL A 117 7.96 18.44 6.23
N GLN A 118 7.51 19.66 5.94
CA GLN A 118 8.18 20.88 6.37
C GLN A 118 8.09 21.10 7.88
N GLY A 119 9.22 21.50 8.49
CA GLY A 119 9.33 21.76 9.91
C GLY A 119 9.59 20.52 10.78
N TRP A 120 9.83 20.74 12.06
CA TRP A 120 10.02 19.69 13.08
C TRP A 120 8.83 19.56 14.03
N VAL A 121 8.08 20.64 14.20
CA VAL A 121 6.92 20.70 15.10
C VAL A 121 5.79 19.81 14.60
N LEU A 122 5.47 19.90 13.31
CA LEU A 122 4.35 19.16 12.71
C LEU A 122 4.59 17.64 12.71
N PRO A 123 5.77 17.11 12.29
CA PRO A 123 6.07 15.70 12.41
C PRO A 123 6.00 15.18 13.85
N VAL A 124 6.53 15.92 14.82
CA VAL A 124 6.54 15.50 16.22
C VAL A 124 5.14 15.47 16.83
N ILE A 125 4.32 16.50 16.59
CA ILE A 125 2.94 16.54 17.10
C ILE A 125 2.09 15.43 16.49
N VAL A 126 2.17 15.24 15.17
CA VAL A 126 1.40 14.18 14.49
C VAL A 126 1.83 12.81 15.01
N SER A 127 3.13 12.56 15.12
CA SER A 127 3.65 11.27 15.61
C SER A 127 3.23 11.00 17.05
N ALA A 128 3.30 12.01 17.93
CA ALA A 128 2.87 11.90 19.32
C ALA A 128 1.36 11.65 19.40
N GLY A 129 0.56 12.42 18.66
CA GLY A 129 -0.90 12.29 18.63
C GLY A 129 -1.35 10.93 18.09
N THR A 130 -0.71 10.44 17.02
CA THR A 130 -1.01 9.13 16.44
C THR A 130 -0.64 7.99 17.38
N SER A 131 0.57 7.99 17.96
CA SER A 131 1.00 6.95 18.89
C SER A 131 0.13 6.90 20.16
N LEU A 132 -0.10 8.05 20.80
CA LEU A 132 -0.96 8.15 21.99
C LEU A 132 -2.42 7.84 21.67
N GLY A 133 -2.94 8.34 20.55
CA GLY A 133 -4.32 8.12 20.12
C GLY A 133 -4.61 6.63 19.91
N PHE A 134 -3.74 5.93 19.20
CA PHE A 134 -3.88 4.49 19.02
C PHE A 134 -3.71 3.73 20.33
N TYR A 135 -2.75 4.09 21.17
CA TYR A 135 -2.58 3.47 22.48
C TYR A 135 -3.85 3.59 23.32
N ILE A 136 -4.44 4.79 23.43
CA ILE A 136 -5.67 5.02 24.19
C ILE A 136 -6.84 4.23 23.61
N VAL A 137 -7.03 4.25 22.30
CA VAL A 137 -8.14 3.53 21.66
C VAL A 137 -8.01 2.02 21.90
N PHE A 138 -6.84 1.45 21.64
CA PHE A 138 -6.66 0.00 21.69
C PHE A 138 -6.53 -0.53 23.13
N GLU A 139 -5.78 0.16 23.99
CA GLU A 139 -5.59 -0.28 25.38
C GLU A 139 -6.83 0.05 26.22
N LYS A 140 -7.31 1.31 26.22
CA LYS A 140 -8.40 1.72 27.12
C LYS A 140 -9.80 1.44 26.59
N MET A 141 -10.06 1.56 25.29
CA MET A 141 -11.41 1.31 24.76
C MET A 141 -11.61 -0.15 24.37
N LEU A 142 -10.61 -0.80 23.77
CA LEU A 142 -10.73 -2.19 23.31
C LEU A 142 -10.13 -3.22 24.28
N GLY A 143 -9.29 -2.83 25.25
CA GLY A 143 -8.69 -3.76 26.22
C GLY A 143 -7.68 -4.73 25.60
N VAL A 144 -7.11 -4.40 24.44
CA VAL A 144 -6.13 -5.24 23.74
C VAL A 144 -4.73 -4.85 24.20
N LEU A 145 -3.92 -5.83 24.62
CA LEU A 145 -2.50 -5.61 24.89
C LEU A 145 -1.77 -5.37 23.57
N LEU A 146 -1.29 -4.14 23.40
CA LEU A 146 -0.30 -3.82 22.39
C LEU A 146 1.09 -4.27 22.92
N PRO A 147 1.97 -4.77 22.03
CA PRO A 147 3.36 -5.11 22.39
C PRO A 147 4.11 -3.95 23.02
#